data_AF-A0A1Q7VKG6-F1
#
_entry.id   AF-A0A1Q7VKG6-F1
#
_cell.length_a   1.000
_cell.length_b   1.000
_cell.length_c   1.000
_cell.angle_alpha   90.00
_cell.angle_beta   90.00
_cell.angle_gamma   90.00
#
_symmetry.space_group_name_H-M   'P 1'
#
loop_
_entity.id
_entity.type
_entity.pdbx_description
1 polymer ?
#
loop_
_entity_poly.entity_id
_entity_poly.type
_entity_poly.pdbx_seq_one_letter_code
_entity_poly.pdbx_strand_id
1 'polypeptide(L)' 'MLDRTVESVSSFERTRDGWIVTLEVVEVSRIPESTDVLASYEMELDDDRNLRRYAQVRRYHRSQADRGEQA' A
#
# COMPACT_ATOMS: atom_id res chain seq x y z
N MET A 1 12.53 3.36 -8.10
CA MET A 1 11.46 3.50 -7.09
C MET A 1 10.17 3.66 -7.86
N LEU A 2 9.13 2.92 -7.50
CA LEU A 2 8.01 2.49 -8.38
C LEU A 2 7.56 3.56 -9.39
N ASP A 3 7.48 3.20 -10.67
CA ASP A 3 6.84 4.00 -11.74
C ASP A 3 5.31 4.04 -11.59
N ARG A 4 4.82 3.98 -10.35
CA ARG A 4 3.41 3.78 -10.01
C ARG A 4 3.02 4.81 -8.97
N THR A 5 1.84 5.39 -9.15
CA THR A 5 1.31 6.42 -8.26
C THR A 5 0.92 5.79 -6.93
N VAL A 6 1.57 6.24 -5.85
CA VAL A 6 1.12 5.99 -4.49
C VAL A 6 -0.17 6.79 -4.29
N GLU A 7 -1.24 6.09 -3.95
CA GLU A 7 -2.53 6.70 -3.70
C GLU A 7 -2.66 7.16 -2.25
N SER A 8 -2.24 6.32 -1.31
CA SER A 8 -2.35 6.61 0.11
C SER A 8 -1.35 5.81 0.94
N VAL A 9 -1.14 6.26 2.17
CA VAL A 9 -0.50 5.49 3.24
C VAL A 9 -1.63 4.92 4.10
N SER A 10 -1.86 3.62 4.04
CA SER A 10 -2.96 2.97 4.77
C SER A 10 -2.59 2.58 6.20
N SER A 11 -1.30 2.39 6.49
CA SER A 11 -0.82 2.13 7.85
C SER A 11 0.60 2.66 8.06
N PHE A 12 0.87 3.12 9.28
CA PHE A 12 2.20 3.53 9.72
C PHE A 12 2.36 3.20 11.21
N GLU A 13 3.15 2.17 11.51
CA GLU A 13 3.31 1.64 12.87
C GLU A 13 4.78 1.61 13.30
N ARG A 14 5.04 2.03 14.55
CA ARG A 14 6.35 1.83 15.20
C ARG A 14 6.43 0.41 15.75
N THR A 15 7.47 -0.31 15.38
CA THR A 15 7.81 -1.62 15.97
C THR A 15 9.01 -1.49 16.90
N ARG A 16 9.45 -2.62 17.49
CA ARG A 16 10.63 -2.66 18.35
C ARG A 16 11.93 -2.38 17.60
N ASP A 17 11.98 -2.73 16.30
CA ASP A 17 13.21 -2.75 15.50
C ASP A 17 13.15 -1.74 14.32
N GLY A 18 12.19 -0.81 14.37
CA GLY A 18 11.99 0.22 13.36
C GLY A 18 10.51 0.48 13.08
N TRP A 19 10.10 0.52 11.81
CA TRP A 19 8.76 0.89 11.38
C TRP A 19 8.20 -0.06 10.33
N ILE A 20 6.89 -0.27 10.37
CA ILE A 20 6.14 -0.92 9.29
C ILE A 20 5.23 0.13 8.63
N VAL A 21 5.29 0.21 7.31
CA VAL A 21 4.50 1.15 6.52
C VAL A 21 3.76 0.38 5.43
N THR A 22 2.45 0.60 5.33
CA THR A 22 1.64 0.05 4.24
C THR A 22 1.23 1.17 3.30
N LEU A 23 1.53 1.00 2.02
CA LEU A 23 1.18 1.91 0.94
C LEU A 23 0.13 1.27 0.05
N GLU A 24 -0.90 2.03 -0.32
CA GLU A 24 -1.80 1.67 -1.41
C GLU A 24 -1.32 2.33 -2.70
N VAL A 25 -1.20 1.53 -3.75
CA VAL A 25 -0.64 1.95 -5.04
C VAL A 25 -1.60 1.55 -6.15
N VAL A 26 -1.87 2.48 -7.06
CA VAL A 26 -2.59 2.18 -8.30
C VAL A 26 -1.63 1.48 -9.25
N GLU A 27 -1.83 0.20 -9.44
CA GLU A 27 -1.04 -0.59 -10.37
C GLU A 27 -1.51 -0.46 -11.81
N VAL A 28 -2.82 -0.36 -12.01
CA VAL A 28 -3.46 -0.21 -13.33
C VAL A 28 -4.68 0.68 -13.19
N SER A 29 -4.64 1.85 -13.82
CA SER A 29 -5.78 2.76 -13.95
C SER A 29 -6.77 2.27 -15.01
N ARG A 30 -8.08 2.41 -14.76
CA ARG A 30 -9.18 1.97 -15.64
C ARG A 30 -10.34 2.97 -15.62
N ILE A 31 -11.27 2.83 -16.58
CA ILE A 31 -12.51 3.63 -16.64
C ILE A 31 -13.72 2.69 -16.56
N PRO A 32 -14.63 2.87 -15.58
CA PRO A 32 -14.60 3.90 -14.53
C PRO A 32 -13.53 3.61 -13.46
N GLU A 33 -13.07 4.64 -12.75
CA GLU A 33 -12.00 4.57 -11.71
C GLU A 33 -12.30 3.56 -10.59
N SER A 34 -13.58 3.25 -10.33
CA SER A 34 -14.01 2.20 -9.40
C SER A 34 -13.48 0.79 -9.78
N THR A 35 -13.03 0.61 -11.03
CA THR A 35 -12.49 -0.65 -11.54
C THR A 35 -10.95 -0.72 -11.52
N ASP A 36 -10.28 0.33 -11.02
CA ASP A 36 -8.83 0.37 -10.86
C ASP A 36 -8.31 -0.87 -10.11
N VAL A 37 -7.08 -1.26 -10.45
CA VAL A 37 -6.36 -2.32 -9.73
C VAL A 37 -5.41 -1.67 -8.75
N LEU A 38 -5.67 -1.89 -7.47
CA LEU A 38 -4.85 -1.45 -6.36
C LEU A 38 -3.95 -2.59 -5.87
N ALA A 39 -2.82 -2.22 -5.27
CA ALA A 39 -1.97 -3.12 -4.52
C ALA A 39 -1.51 -2.49 -3.23
N SER A 40 -1.50 -3.30 -2.17
CA SER A 40 -0.92 -2.94 -0.89
C SER A 40 0.54 -3.39 -0.87
N TYR A 41 1.42 -2.46 -0.55
CA TYR A 41 2.85 -2.72 -0.37
C TYR A 41 3.25 -2.44 1.06
N GLU A 42 3.86 -3.44 1.68
CA GLU A 42 4.41 -3.33 3.02
C GLU A 42 5.91 -3.04 2.94
N MET A 43 6.35 -2.08 3.73
CA MET A 43 7.74 -1.68 3.87
C MET A 43 8.16 -1.81 5.32
N GLU A 44 9.28 -2.48 5.55
CA GLU A 44 9.93 -2.51 6.86
C GLU A 44 11.13 -1.57 6.79
N LEU A 45 11.13 -0.59 7.67
CA LEU A 45 12.21 0.37 7.84
C LEU A 45 12.89 0.13 9.18
N ASP A 46 14.19 0.35 9.27
CA ASP A 46 14.86 0.44 10.58
C ASP A 46 14.65 1.80 11.25
N ASP A 47 15.24 1.99 12.45
CA ASP A 47 15.14 3.24 13.21
C ASP A 47 15.70 4.46 12.47
N ASP A 48 16.70 4.25 11.60
CA ASP A 48 17.31 5.27 10.76
C ASP A 48 16.55 5.49 9.44
N ARG A 49 15.39 4.83 9.28
CA ARG A 49 14.52 4.85 8.10
C ARG A 49 15.14 4.22 6.86
N ASN A 50 16.14 3.34 7.02
CA ASN A 50 16.63 2.54 5.91
C ASN A 50 15.67 1.40 5.61
N LEU A 51 15.42 1.17 4.31
CA LEU A 51 14.55 0.10 3.84
C LEU A 51 15.21 -1.27 4.08
N ARG A 52 14.61 -2.09 4.93
CA ARG A 52 15.00 -3.49 5.17
C ARG A 52 14.25 -4.46 4.28
N ARG A 53 12.94 -4.25 4.11
CA ARG A 53 12.09 -5.12 3.29
C ARG A 53 11.02 -4.31 2.57
N TYR A 54 10.66 -4.78 1.39
CA TYR A 54 9.57 -4.26 0.58
C TYR A 54 8.87 -5.45 -0.09
N ALA A 55 7.56 -5.57 0.08
CA ALA A 55 6.78 -6.66 -0.51
C ALA A 55 5.37 -6.22 -0.92
N GLN A 56 4.89 -6.73 -2.06
CA GLN A 56 3.47 -6.66 -2.40
C GLN A 56 2.73 -7.71 -1.57
N VAL A 57 1.88 -7.26 -0.66
CA VAL A 57 1.15 -8.16 0.25
C VAL A 57 -0.25 -8.46 -0.23
N ARG A 58 -0.82 -7.58 -1.07
CA ARG A 58 -2.16 -7.76 -1.64
C ARG A 58 -2.29 -7.10 -3.01
N ARG A 59 -3.17 -7.65 -3.84
CA ARG A 59 -3.64 -7.04 -5.09
C ARG A 59 -5.14 -7.24 -5.21
N TYR A 60 -5.87 -6.20 -5.54
CA TYR A 60 -7.33 -6.24 -5.53
C TYR A 60 -7.93 -5.11 -6.41
N HIS A 61 -9.23 -5.20 -6.71
CA HIS A 61 -9.94 -4.12 -7.42
C HIS A 61 -10.41 -3.05 -6.45
N ARG A 62 -10.36 -1.76 -6.79
CA ARG A 62 -10.81 -0.64 -5.93
C ARG A 62 -12.19 -0.89 -5.30
N SER A 63 -13.16 -1.34 -6.10
CA SER A 63 -14.49 -1.73 -5.61
C SER A 63 -14.53 -2.77 -4.47
N GLN A 64 -13.46 -3.54 -4.26
CA GLN A 64 -13.31 -4.46 -3.12
C GLN A 64 -12.76 -3.77 -1.86
N ALA A 65 -11.94 -2.72 -1.98
CA ALA A 65 -11.48 -1.92 -0.83
C ALA A 65 -12.59 -1.06 -0.25
N ASP A 66 -13.39 -0.41 -1.10
CA ASP A 66 -14.49 0.48 -0.64
C ASP A 66 -15.50 -0.24 0.28
N ARG A 67 -15.60 -1.58 0.19
CA ARG A 67 -16.44 -2.39 1.10
C ARG A 67 -15.78 -2.69 2.44
N GLY A 68 -14.45 -2.73 2.51
CA GLY A 68 -13.70 -3.06 3.72
C GLY A 68 -13.59 -1.91 4.71
N GLU A 69 -13.68 -0.66 4.23
CA GLU A 69 -13.53 0.56 5.05
C GLU A 69 -14.85 1.05 5.68
N GLN A 70 -15.98 0.42 5.34
CA GLN A 70 -17.32 0.76 5.87
C GLN A 70 -17.78 -0.16 7.02
N ALA A 71 -16.90 -0.96 7.62
CA ALA A 71 -17.22 -1.92 8.68
C ALA A 71 -16.69 -1.50 10.06
#